data_AF-A0AA43DK89-F1
#
_entry.id   AF-A0AA43DK89-F1
#
_cell.length_a   1.000
_cell.length_b   1.000
_cell.length_c   1.000
_cell.angle_alpha   90.00
_cell.angle_beta   90.00
_cell.angle_gamma   90.00
#
_symmetry.space_group_name_H-M   'P 1'
#
loop_
_entity.id
_entity.type
_entity.pdbx_description
1 polymer ?
#
loop_
_entity_poly.entity_id
_entity_poly.type
_entity_poly.pdbx_seq_one_letter_code
_entity_poly.pdbx_strand_id
1 'polypeptide(L)'
;MARKLRGFERVLDAPALFAIAYGEIASSLYIALGIVAAQALGLTPLVLLLTGALFFVVSLSYAEGTAALPETGGAATFVRRAFNDLAGFVTGWVLFLDFLIVMALSALFAPHYLGAAISAPSLRDDPWDALIGCGLIAAIAGVRLVRRTQLRLGSLAIALLDLLVQGILVVLGMAFLVSPNVLEQGFGFEAGQSWSDLAFALPLAMLAYTGLETVSNLAEETREPGRTLPRSMFSGIGLVVVVTVAIALIGLSAYPVEAGQTALGDEWLEAPLVGIAAAFDGSLPDVVVDLLRIAVGISGALILLVAATTSVSGITRLAHSLAEHGALPRELARLERRALVSREAILIAAGLAIGLIVLTEVVAEGDPAFLASLYSFGVLIAFTAAQLAVIRLRMREPDLERPFRARPNVRFRGISVPLPAVIGIPFTSGIWVLAMLTHSGARYAGPLWLGAGLVVFVAVRRKQERGLLEHVEAVTELPAGAQFERILVPIKLGDIGDEMIATAIALAKEHGGSIEVITVVRVPRRFELAGPLPSDVAARVDAALEEARLLGEEHGVTVQTDAVRARSIGHAIVAEAAARGADVVVLGSSSRWRRQSRFFSPTVDFVLRNAHCEVLVVAFPGGVFEE
;
A
#
# COMPACT_ATOMS: atom_id res chain seq x y z
N MET A 1 9.04 23.33 -15.52
CA MET A 1 9.19 21.92 -15.14
C MET A 1 7.86 21.21 -15.33
N ALA A 2 7.64 20.52 -16.45
CA ALA A 2 6.66 19.45 -16.47
C ALA A 2 6.99 18.42 -15.41
N ARG A 3 6.43 18.66 -14.24
CA ARG A 3 6.35 17.68 -13.21
C ARG A 3 5.58 16.54 -13.83
N LYS A 4 6.30 15.45 -14.13
CA LYS A 4 5.76 14.22 -13.60
C LYS A 4 5.85 14.39 -12.09
N LEU A 5 4.81 14.98 -11.50
CA LEU A 5 4.59 14.83 -10.08
C LEU A 5 4.68 13.34 -9.87
N ARG A 6 5.58 12.91 -8.99
CA ARG A 6 5.57 11.54 -8.48
C ARG A 6 4.40 11.36 -7.52
N GLY A 7 3.24 11.93 -7.84
CA GLY A 7 1.97 11.61 -7.22
C GLY A 7 1.34 10.50 -8.05
N PHE A 8 0.83 9.48 -7.39
CA PHE A 8 0.08 8.45 -8.08
C PHE A 8 -1.18 9.05 -8.72
N GLU A 9 -1.60 8.53 -9.88
CA GLU A 9 -2.78 9.02 -10.59
C GLU A 9 -4.03 8.80 -9.72
N ARG A 10 -4.86 9.84 -9.54
CA ARG A 10 -6.11 9.77 -8.77
C ARG A 10 -7.20 9.03 -9.55
N VAL A 11 -7.22 7.72 -9.37
CA VAL A 11 -7.98 6.76 -10.16
C VAL A 11 -8.95 5.92 -9.34
N LEU A 12 -8.80 5.90 -8.01
CA LEU A 12 -9.61 5.06 -7.14
C LEU A 12 -10.90 5.77 -6.75
N ASP A 13 -12.00 5.18 -7.22
CA ASP A 13 -13.37 5.52 -6.86
C ASP A 13 -13.83 4.77 -5.61
N ALA A 14 -14.93 5.22 -5.01
CA ALA A 14 -15.46 4.66 -3.77
C ALA A 14 -15.72 3.14 -3.77
N PRO A 15 -16.30 2.53 -4.85
CA PRO A 15 -16.52 1.09 -4.88
C PRO A 15 -15.23 0.29 -4.93
N ALA A 16 -14.24 0.76 -5.70
CA ALA A 16 -12.93 0.11 -5.80
C ALA A 16 -12.19 0.19 -4.46
N LEU A 17 -12.20 1.36 -3.81
CA LEU A 17 -11.57 1.55 -2.51
C LEU A 17 -12.28 0.74 -1.41
N PHE A 18 -13.61 0.64 -1.46
CA PHE A 18 -14.39 -0.22 -0.55
C PHE A 18 -14.03 -1.69 -0.73
N ALA A 19 -13.96 -2.18 -1.97
CA ALA A 19 -13.61 -3.58 -2.22
C ALA A 19 -12.18 -3.92 -1.80
N ILE A 20 -11.23 -3.00 -1.99
CA ILE A 20 -9.87 -3.15 -1.48
C ILE A 20 -9.90 -3.15 0.06
N ALA A 21 -10.56 -2.17 0.68
CA ALA A 21 -10.65 -2.10 2.14
C ALA A 21 -11.29 -3.37 2.73
N TYR A 22 -12.42 -3.81 2.19
CA TYR A 22 -13.07 -5.03 2.59
C TYR A 22 -12.18 -6.25 2.37
N GLY A 23 -11.64 -6.44 1.16
CA GLY A 23 -10.85 -7.64 0.82
C GLY A 23 -9.59 -7.78 1.68
N GLU A 24 -8.90 -6.67 1.96
CA GLU A 24 -7.73 -6.67 2.85
C GLU A 24 -8.13 -7.06 4.28
N ILE A 25 -9.16 -6.42 4.85
CA ILE A 25 -9.58 -6.70 6.22
C ILE A 25 -10.19 -8.12 6.33
N ALA A 26 -10.97 -8.54 5.34
CA ALA A 26 -11.61 -9.86 5.30
C ALA A 26 -10.60 -11.00 5.11
N SER A 27 -9.51 -10.80 4.37
CA SER A 27 -8.44 -11.81 4.23
C SER A 27 -7.85 -12.23 5.57
N SER A 28 -7.78 -11.30 6.53
CA SER A 28 -7.29 -11.55 7.88
C SER A 28 -8.11 -12.58 8.65
N LEU A 29 -9.41 -12.72 8.35
CA LEU A 29 -10.28 -13.70 9.00
C LEU A 29 -9.84 -15.13 8.69
N TYR A 30 -9.36 -15.36 7.45
CA TYR A 30 -8.86 -16.66 7.00
C TYR A 30 -7.60 -17.10 7.76
N ILE A 31 -6.86 -16.15 8.32
CA ILE A 31 -5.63 -16.41 9.09
C ILE A 31 -5.94 -16.44 10.59
N ALA A 32 -6.66 -15.44 11.09
CA ALA A 32 -6.76 -15.19 12.52
C ALA A 32 -7.80 -16.06 13.22
N LEU A 33 -8.84 -16.56 12.54
CA LEU A 33 -9.94 -17.25 13.23
C LEU A 33 -9.47 -18.49 13.98
N GLY A 34 -8.67 -19.36 13.34
CA GLY A 34 -8.15 -20.58 13.97
C GLY A 34 -7.18 -20.27 15.10
N ILE A 35 -6.25 -19.33 14.88
CA ILE A 35 -5.28 -18.87 15.89
C ILE A 35 -5.98 -18.31 17.13
N VAL A 36 -7.03 -17.51 16.95
CA VAL A 36 -7.81 -16.97 18.08
C VAL A 36 -8.65 -18.06 18.72
N ALA A 37 -9.24 -18.98 17.93
CA ALA A 37 -10.03 -20.11 18.45
C ALA A 37 -9.21 -21.03 19.36
N ALA A 38 -7.96 -21.30 19.01
CA ALA A 38 -7.03 -22.10 19.79
C ALA A 38 -6.80 -21.56 21.21
N GLN A 39 -6.84 -20.24 21.38
CA GLN A 39 -6.49 -19.57 22.63
C GLN A 39 -7.71 -19.05 23.41
N ALA A 40 -8.70 -18.50 22.70
CA ALA A 40 -9.90 -17.95 23.29
C ALA A 40 -10.98 -19.00 23.54
N LEU A 41 -10.94 -20.15 22.84
CA LEU A 41 -11.90 -21.25 22.97
C LEU A 41 -13.35 -20.73 22.87
N GLY A 42 -14.17 -20.95 23.89
CA GLY A 42 -15.57 -20.50 23.97
C GLY A 42 -15.75 -18.99 23.89
N LEU A 43 -14.71 -18.23 24.25
CA LEU A 43 -14.73 -16.76 24.24
C LEU A 43 -14.31 -16.16 22.89
N THR A 44 -14.00 -16.97 21.88
CA THR A 44 -13.57 -16.52 20.54
C THR A 44 -14.48 -15.44 19.93
N PRO A 45 -15.82 -15.59 19.91
CA PRO A 45 -16.70 -14.55 19.36
C PRO A 45 -16.62 -13.24 20.13
N LEU A 46 -16.47 -13.31 21.46
CA LEU A 46 -16.36 -12.13 22.32
C LEU A 46 -15.03 -11.42 22.12
N VAL A 47 -13.92 -12.16 22.05
CA VAL A 47 -12.58 -11.61 21.81
C VAL A 47 -12.53 -10.87 20.47
N LEU A 48 -13.05 -11.50 19.41
CA LEU A 48 -13.13 -10.88 18.09
C LEU A 48 -14.04 -9.65 18.11
N LEU A 49 -15.21 -9.71 18.75
CA LEU A 49 -16.10 -8.55 18.89
C LEU A 49 -15.43 -7.38 19.62
N LEU A 50 -14.78 -7.63 20.75
CA LEU A 50 -14.12 -6.58 21.55
C LEU A 50 -12.96 -5.96 20.77
N THR A 51 -12.15 -6.79 20.10
CA THR A 51 -11.01 -6.33 19.31
C THR A 51 -11.48 -5.56 18.07
N GLY A 52 -12.53 -6.03 17.40
CA GLY A 52 -13.15 -5.35 16.26
C GLY A 52 -13.78 -4.01 16.64
N ALA A 53 -14.44 -3.94 17.80
CA ALA A 53 -14.98 -2.70 18.34
C ALA A 53 -13.86 -1.70 18.68
N LEU A 54 -12.77 -2.16 19.30
CA LEU A 54 -11.60 -1.34 19.56
C LEU A 54 -10.97 -0.84 18.25
N PHE A 55 -10.80 -1.72 17.27
CA PHE A 55 -10.26 -1.38 15.96
C PHE A 55 -11.12 -0.33 15.25
N PHE A 56 -12.44 -0.46 15.28
CA PHE A 56 -13.36 0.54 14.76
C PHE A 56 -13.15 1.91 15.44
N VAL A 57 -13.00 1.94 16.76
CA VAL A 57 -12.69 3.17 17.50
C VAL A 57 -11.34 3.75 17.06
N VAL A 58 -10.27 2.95 16.99
CA VAL A 58 -8.95 3.42 16.55
C VAL A 58 -8.99 3.99 15.13
N SER A 59 -9.73 3.33 14.24
CA SER A 59 -9.87 3.72 12.84
C SER A 59 -10.45 5.12 12.65
N LEU A 60 -11.30 5.61 13.58
CA LEU A 60 -11.87 6.96 13.51
C LEU A 60 -10.76 8.02 13.56
N SER A 61 -9.85 7.94 14.53
CA SER A 61 -8.70 8.85 14.60
C SER A 61 -7.74 8.64 13.43
N TYR A 62 -7.50 7.39 13.04
CA TYR A 62 -6.60 7.06 11.94
C TYR A 62 -7.08 7.66 10.59
N ALA A 63 -8.38 7.59 10.32
CA ALA A 63 -9.00 8.16 9.13
C ALA A 63 -8.89 9.69 9.10
N GLU A 64 -8.95 10.38 10.25
CA GLU A 64 -8.70 11.82 10.31
C GLU A 64 -7.26 12.16 9.91
N GLY A 65 -6.27 11.44 10.43
CA GLY A 65 -4.87 11.64 10.08
C GLY A 65 -4.61 11.41 8.58
N THR A 66 -5.13 10.30 8.05
CA THR A 66 -4.98 9.92 6.63
C THR A 66 -5.70 10.90 5.70
N ALA A 67 -6.90 11.35 6.05
CA ALA A 67 -7.67 12.30 5.25
C ALA A 67 -7.08 13.72 5.28
N ALA A 68 -6.43 14.11 6.36
CA ALA A 68 -5.78 15.42 6.50
C ALA A 68 -4.43 15.47 5.77
N LEU A 69 -3.73 14.35 5.68
CA LEU A 69 -2.40 14.23 5.06
C LEU A 69 -2.40 13.05 4.09
N PRO A 70 -3.04 13.19 2.90
CA PRO A 70 -3.21 12.11 1.93
C PRO A 70 -1.93 11.91 1.11
N GLU A 71 -0.84 11.54 1.78
CA GLU A 71 0.45 11.21 1.16
C GLU A 71 0.73 9.70 1.24
N THR A 72 1.58 9.21 0.35
CA THR A 72 2.07 7.83 0.35
C THR A 72 2.89 7.58 1.63
N GLY A 73 2.58 6.49 2.34
CA GLY A 73 3.24 6.11 3.61
C GLY A 73 2.31 6.07 4.83
N GLY A 74 1.03 6.46 4.67
CA GLY A 74 0.00 6.26 5.69
C GLY A 74 0.37 6.87 7.06
N ALA A 75 0.27 6.07 8.12
CA ALA A 75 0.58 6.54 9.49
C ALA A 75 2.01 7.03 9.69
N ALA A 76 3.00 6.50 8.98
CA ALA A 76 4.38 6.97 9.11
C ALA A 76 4.50 8.46 8.75
N THR A 77 3.73 8.94 7.78
CA THR A 77 3.74 10.33 7.33
C THR A 77 3.19 11.29 8.37
N PHE A 78 1.98 11.06 8.87
CA PHE A 78 1.40 12.01 9.81
C PHE A 78 2.02 11.90 11.21
N VAL A 79 2.59 10.75 11.59
CA VAL A 79 3.45 10.63 12.77
C VAL A 79 4.75 11.43 12.59
N ARG A 80 5.39 11.35 11.41
CA ARG A 80 6.57 12.17 11.08
C ARG A 80 6.28 13.65 11.25
N ARG A 81 5.19 14.14 10.64
CA ARG A 81 4.78 15.56 10.71
C ARG A 81 4.43 15.99 12.14
N ALA A 82 3.77 15.12 12.91
CA ALA A 82 3.40 15.43 14.29
C ALA A 82 4.61 15.54 15.24
N PHE A 83 5.58 14.64 15.08
CA PHE A 83 6.71 14.46 16.00
C PHE A 83 8.05 14.81 15.37
N ASN A 84 8.62 13.90 14.57
CA ASN A 84 9.88 14.03 13.85
C ASN A 84 10.12 12.80 12.93
N ASP A 85 11.19 12.84 12.13
CA ASP A 85 11.59 11.79 11.20
C ASP A 85 11.88 10.44 11.88
N LEU A 86 12.40 10.43 13.11
CA LEU A 86 12.66 9.19 13.86
C LEU A 86 11.34 8.50 14.24
N ALA A 87 10.37 9.24 14.77
CA ALA A 87 9.06 8.70 15.12
C ALA A 87 8.33 8.20 13.88
N GLY A 88 8.40 8.95 12.77
CA GLY A 88 7.88 8.52 11.48
C GLY A 88 8.54 7.24 10.97
N PHE A 89 9.87 7.14 11.11
CA PHE A 89 10.62 5.93 10.75
C PHE A 89 10.24 4.74 11.63
N VAL A 90 10.16 4.90 12.96
CA VAL A 90 9.76 3.82 13.87
C VAL A 90 8.38 3.28 13.50
N THR A 91 7.40 4.16 13.28
CA THR A 91 6.06 3.77 12.82
C THR A 91 6.10 3.07 11.47
N GLY A 92 6.85 3.61 10.50
CA GLY A 92 7.00 2.97 9.20
C GLY A 92 7.74 1.64 9.26
N TRP A 93 8.70 1.47 10.16
CA TRP A 93 9.49 0.25 10.29
C TRP A 93 8.69 -0.91 10.92
N VAL A 94 7.79 -0.60 11.86
CA VAL A 94 6.86 -1.61 12.38
C VAL A 94 5.76 -1.94 11.36
N LEU A 95 5.22 -0.96 10.64
CA LEU A 95 4.26 -1.24 9.54
C LEU A 95 4.90 -2.03 8.39
N PHE A 96 6.19 -1.83 8.14
CA PHE A 96 6.93 -2.64 7.18
C PHE A 96 7.00 -4.12 7.62
N LEU A 97 7.16 -4.37 8.92
CA LEU A 97 7.08 -5.73 9.48
C LEU A 97 5.68 -6.32 9.32
N ASP A 98 4.64 -5.53 9.60
CA ASP A 98 3.25 -5.98 9.50
C ASP A 98 2.95 -6.50 8.09
N PHE A 99 3.32 -5.74 7.04
CA PHE A 99 3.16 -6.22 5.66
C PHE A 99 3.98 -7.49 5.35
N LEU A 100 5.19 -7.64 5.92
CA LEU A 100 5.97 -8.86 5.74
C LEU A 100 5.26 -10.07 6.37
N ILE A 101 4.65 -9.89 7.53
CA ILE A 101 3.93 -10.95 8.24
C ILE A 101 2.64 -11.30 7.52
N VAL A 102 1.85 -10.32 7.07
CA VAL A 102 0.64 -10.60 6.27
C VAL A 102 1.02 -11.35 4.99
N MET A 103 2.11 -10.98 4.32
CA MET A 103 2.60 -11.71 3.16
C MET A 103 3.03 -13.15 3.50
N ALA A 104 3.74 -13.35 4.61
CA ALA A 104 4.19 -14.66 5.05
C ALA A 104 3.01 -15.57 5.44
N LEU A 105 2.11 -15.10 6.32
CA LEU A 105 0.95 -15.86 6.78
C LEU A 105 -0.02 -16.17 5.65
N SER A 106 -0.27 -15.21 4.75
CA SER A 106 -1.12 -15.45 3.58
C SER A 106 -0.54 -16.53 2.68
N ALA A 107 0.78 -16.55 2.49
CA ALA A 107 1.44 -17.56 1.68
C ALA A 107 1.50 -18.93 2.38
N LEU A 108 1.63 -18.97 3.70
CA LEU A 108 1.61 -20.19 4.51
C LEU A 108 0.21 -20.83 4.57
N PHE A 109 -0.85 -20.02 4.65
CA PHE A 109 -2.23 -20.52 4.78
C PHE A 109 -2.86 -20.83 3.41
N ALA A 110 -2.42 -20.19 2.32
CA ALA A 110 -2.99 -20.42 0.99
C ALA A 110 -2.96 -21.90 0.53
N PRO A 111 -1.89 -22.69 0.74
CA PRO A 111 -1.86 -24.13 0.46
C PRO A 111 -2.93 -24.93 1.22
N HIS A 112 -3.25 -24.54 2.45
CA HIS A 112 -4.25 -25.20 3.28
C HIS A 112 -5.66 -25.07 2.69
N TYR A 113 -6.01 -23.84 2.28
CA TYR A 113 -7.28 -23.56 1.59
C TYR A 113 -7.35 -24.20 0.21
N LEU A 114 -6.27 -24.13 -0.58
CA LEU A 114 -6.22 -24.71 -1.92
C LEU A 114 -6.27 -26.24 -1.86
N GLY A 115 -5.49 -26.86 -0.99
CA GLY A 115 -5.42 -28.31 -0.80
C GLY A 115 -6.76 -28.89 -0.37
N ALA A 116 -7.50 -28.18 0.49
CA ALA A 116 -8.88 -28.55 0.80
C ALA A 116 -9.82 -28.45 -0.40
N ALA A 117 -9.71 -27.40 -1.22
CA ALA A 117 -10.57 -27.23 -2.39
C ALA A 117 -10.38 -28.33 -3.45
N ILE A 118 -9.14 -28.73 -3.70
CA ILE A 118 -8.84 -29.72 -4.76
C ILE A 118 -8.69 -31.15 -4.23
N SER A 119 -9.03 -31.38 -2.95
CA SER A 119 -8.87 -32.68 -2.29
C SER A 119 -7.45 -33.24 -2.42
N ALA A 120 -6.44 -32.39 -2.21
CA ALA A 120 -5.03 -32.76 -2.22
C ALA A 120 -4.42 -32.54 -0.83
N PRO A 121 -4.52 -33.53 0.09
CA PRO A 121 -4.04 -33.41 1.46
C PRO A 121 -2.54 -33.10 1.54
N SER A 122 -1.76 -33.60 0.59
CA SER A 122 -0.31 -33.39 0.52
C SER A 122 0.13 -31.91 0.40
N LEU A 123 -0.78 -30.99 0.08
CA LEU A 123 -0.50 -29.54 0.09
C LEU A 123 -0.56 -28.93 1.50
N ARG A 124 -1.13 -29.66 2.46
CA ARG A 124 -1.37 -29.24 3.85
C ARG A 124 -0.36 -29.83 4.83
N ASP A 125 0.43 -30.80 4.39
CA ASP A 125 1.35 -31.53 5.26
C ASP A 125 2.69 -30.77 5.39
N ASP A 126 3.21 -30.65 6.61
CA ASP A 126 4.60 -30.23 6.85
C ASP A 126 5.58 -31.20 6.15
N PRO A 127 6.64 -30.71 5.47
CA PRO A 127 7.04 -29.31 5.25
C PRO A 127 6.59 -28.74 3.90
N TRP A 128 5.63 -29.38 3.23
CA TRP A 128 5.23 -29.02 1.87
C TRP A 128 4.46 -27.70 1.83
N ASP A 129 3.60 -27.46 2.81
CA ASP A 129 2.89 -26.20 2.99
C ASP A 129 3.84 -24.98 3.07
N ALA A 130 4.88 -25.04 3.93
CA ALA A 130 5.88 -24.00 4.08
C ALA A 130 6.71 -23.81 2.80
N LEU A 131 7.10 -24.91 2.13
CA LEU A 131 7.84 -24.84 0.87
C LEU A 131 7.01 -24.23 -0.26
N ILE A 132 5.73 -24.61 -0.36
CA ILE A 132 4.79 -24.03 -1.33
C ILE A 132 4.56 -22.54 -1.01
N GLY A 133 4.42 -22.18 0.27
CA GLY A 133 4.31 -20.78 0.70
C GLY A 133 5.53 -19.94 0.28
N CYS A 134 6.74 -20.46 0.50
CA CYS A 134 7.97 -19.83 0.04
C CYS A 134 8.00 -19.70 -1.50
N GLY A 135 7.61 -20.75 -2.21
CA GLY A 135 7.47 -20.76 -3.67
C GLY A 135 6.45 -19.74 -4.18
N LEU A 136 5.35 -19.55 -3.46
CA LEU A 136 4.30 -18.59 -3.79
C LEU A 136 4.82 -17.15 -3.66
N ILE A 137 5.53 -16.83 -2.57
CA ILE A 137 6.16 -15.51 -2.40
C ILE A 137 7.16 -15.25 -3.53
N ALA A 138 8.01 -16.23 -3.85
CA ALA A 138 8.97 -16.12 -4.94
C ALA A 138 8.28 -15.92 -6.30
N ALA A 139 7.17 -16.62 -6.55
CA ALA A 139 6.37 -16.47 -7.77
C ALA A 139 5.73 -15.07 -7.86
N ILE A 140 5.12 -14.58 -6.77
CA ILE A 140 4.56 -13.22 -6.71
C ILE A 140 5.65 -12.19 -7.00
N ALA A 141 6.82 -12.31 -6.36
CA ALA A 141 7.95 -11.42 -6.60
C ALA A 141 8.41 -11.48 -8.07
N GLY A 142 8.55 -12.68 -8.64
CA GLY A 142 8.92 -12.88 -10.04
C GLY A 142 7.94 -12.24 -11.02
N VAL A 143 6.63 -12.44 -10.80
CA VAL A 143 5.57 -11.81 -11.62
C VAL A 143 5.63 -10.28 -11.52
N ARG A 144 5.81 -9.74 -10.30
CA ARG A 144 5.91 -8.30 -10.06
C ARG A 144 7.14 -7.65 -10.70
N LEU A 145 8.24 -8.40 -10.85
CA LEU A 145 9.44 -7.92 -11.55
C LEU A 145 9.25 -7.84 -13.07
N VAL A 146 8.39 -8.69 -13.65
CA VAL A 146 8.22 -8.79 -15.11
C VAL A 146 7.04 -7.98 -15.65
N ARG A 147 5.91 -7.92 -14.93
CA ARG A 147 4.66 -7.32 -15.43
C ARG A 147 4.24 -6.08 -14.65
N ARG A 148 3.72 -5.06 -15.36
CA ARG A 148 2.80 -4.07 -14.78
C ARG A 148 1.46 -4.73 -14.54
N THR A 149 1.30 -5.46 -13.44
CA THR A 149 -0.02 -5.99 -13.10
C THR A 149 -0.83 -4.86 -12.46
N GLN A 150 -1.62 -4.16 -13.27
CA GLN A 150 -2.74 -3.36 -12.76
C GLN A 150 -3.84 -4.33 -12.31
N LEU A 151 -3.69 -4.89 -11.12
CA LEU A 151 -4.63 -5.88 -10.55
C LEU A 151 -6.00 -5.29 -10.14
N ARG A 152 -6.38 -4.12 -10.68
CA ARG A 152 -7.53 -3.34 -10.21
C ARG A 152 -8.88 -4.02 -10.46
N LEU A 153 -9.03 -4.73 -11.59
CA LEU A 153 -10.28 -5.42 -11.93
C LEU A 153 -10.38 -6.81 -11.29
N GLY A 154 -9.24 -7.53 -11.19
CA GLY A 154 -9.21 -8.87 -10.59
C GLY A 154 -9.47 -8.85 -9.08
N SER A 155 -8.91 -7.87 -8.36
CA SER A 155 -9.08 -7.79 -6.90
C SER A 155 -10.52 -7.50 -6.48
N LEU A 156 -11.25 -6.67 -7.26
CA LEU A 156 -12.67 -6.39 -7.01
C LEU A 156 -13.52 -7.65 -7.15
N ALA A 157 -13.33 -8.43 -8.22
CA ALA A 157 -14.08 -9.65 -8.45
C ALA A 157 -13.83 -10.69 -7.34
N ILE A 158 -12.57 -10.82 -6.89
CA ILE A 158 -12.19 -11.72 -5.80
C ILE A 158 -12.83 -11.28 -4.47
N ALA A 159 -12.79 -9.99 -4.14
CA ALA A 159 -13.42 -9.47 -2.92
C ALA A 159 -14.95 -9.66 -2.93
N LEU A 160 -15.62 -9.51 -4.08
CA LEU A 160 -17.06 -9.76 -4.20
C LEU A 160 -17.40 -11.26 -4.11
N LEU A 161 -16.58 -12.11 -4.71
CA LEU A 161 -16.71 -13.57 -4.57
C LEU A 161 -16.56 -13.98 -3.11
N ASP A 162 -15.55 -13.44 -2.41
CA ASP A 162 -15.31 -13.69 -1.00
C ASP A 162 -16.51 -13.28 -0.14
N LEU A 163 -17.02 -12.07 -0.35
CA LEU A 163 -18.21 -11.59 0.35
C LEU A 163 -19.43 -12.47 0.11
N LEU A 164 -19.61 -12.96 -1.12
CA LEU A 164 -20.70 -13.88 -1.45
C LEU A 164 -20.54 -15.21 -0.72
N VAL A 165 -19.35 -15.80 -0.74
CA VAL A 165 -19.05 -17.09 -0.09
C VAL A 165 -19.22 -16.97 1.43
N GLN A 166 -18.68 -15.93 2.06
CA GLN A 166 -18.87 -15.66 3.48
C GLN A 166 -20.35 -15.41 3.82
N GLY A 167 -21.08 -14.68 2.98
CA GLY A 167 -22.51 -14.44 3.15
C GLY A 167 -23.33 -15.73 3.12
N ILE A 168 -23.05 -16.63 2.17
CA ILE A 168 -23.67 -17.96 2.09
C ILE A 168 -23.32 -18.77 3.35
N LEU A 169 -22.05 -18.77 3.75
CA LEU A 169 -21.60 -19.50 4.94
C LEU A 169 -22.30 -19.01 6.21
N VAL A 170 -22.48 -17.69 6.36
CA VAL A 170 -23.21 -17.09 7.48
C VAL A 170 -24.68 -17.49 7.44
N VAL A 171 -25.36 -17.36 6.30
CA VAL A 171 -26.78 -17.70 6.18
C VAL A 171 -27.03 -19.18 6.48
N LEU A 172 -26.24 -20.08 5.89
CA LEU A 172 -26.38 -21.52 6.11
C LEU A 172 -25.95 -21.89 7.54
N GLY A 173 -24.86 -21.32 8.06
CA GLY A 173 -24.37 -21.61 9.40
C GLY A 173 -25.37 -21.20 10.47
N MET A 174 -25.98 -20.03 10.34
CA MET A 174 -27.07 -19.59 11.22
C MET A 174 -28.32 -20.49 11.14
N ALA A 175 -28.60 -21.08 9.97
CA ALA A 175 -29.78 -21.90 9.77
C ALA A 175 -29.60 -23.37 10.23
N PHE A 176 -28.40 -23.94 10.06
CA PHE A 176 -28.16 -25.37 10.24
C PHE A 176 -27.15 -25.73 11.33
N LEU A 177 -26.18 -24.86 11.64
CA LEU A 177 -25.11 -25.17 12.60
C LEU A 177 -25.31 -24.49 13.96
N VAL A 178 -25.89 -23.30 13.98
CA VAL A 178 -26.09 -22.55 15.23
C VAL A 178 -27.17 -23.22 16.09
N SER A 179 -26.77 -23.67 17.27
CA SER A 179 -27.66 -24.23 18.29
C SER A 179 -27.61 -23.37 19.55
N PRO A 180 -28.73 -22.76 19.99
CA PRO A 180 -28.75 -21.95 21.21
C PRO A 180 -28.25 -22.70 22.44
N ASN A 181 -28.58 -23.99 22.56
CA ASN A 181 -28.15 -24.81 23.69
C ASN A 181 -26.62 -25.02 23.71
N VAL A 182 -26.01 -25.22 22.53
CA VAL A 182 -24.55 -25.37 22.42
C VAL A 182 -23.87 -24.05 22.73
N LEU A 183 -24.40 -22.93 22.25
CA LEU A 183 -23.88 -21.61 22.57
C LEU A 183 -24.01 -21.29 24.07
N GLU A 184 -25.13 -21.61 24.72
CA GLU A 184 -25.29 -21.38 26.16
C GLU A 184 -24.31 -22.19 27.00
N GLN A 185 -23.92 -23.38 26.55
CA GLN A 185 -22.99 -24.26 27.26
C GLN A 185 -21.52 -23.96 26.93
N GLY A 186 -21.23 -23.64 25.67
CA GLY A 186 -19.88 -23.40 25.15
C GLY A 186 -19.43 -21.94 25.23
N PHE A 187 -20.35 -20.98 25.41
CA PHE A 187 -19.99 -19.57 25.59
C PHE A 187 -19.67 -19.27 27.05
N GLY A 188 -18.39 -19.24 27.37
CA GLY A 188 -17.92 -18.96 28.71
C GLY A 188 -16.46 -19.34 28.90
N PHE A 189 -16.01 -19.23 30.14
CA PHE A 189 -14.73 -19.82 30.52
C PHE A 189 -14.87 -21.33 30.57
N GLU A 190 -13.98 -22.02 29.87
CA GLU A 190 -13.81 -23.46 30.02
C GLU A 190 -13.23 -23.78 31.41
N ALA A 191 -13.48 -25.00 31.91
CA ALA A 191 -12.92 -25.43 33.19
C ALA A 191 -11.39 -25.39 33.18
N GLY A 192 -10.80 -24.47 33.96
CA GLY A 192 -9.35 -24.26 34.04
C GLY A 192 -8.85 -23.05 33.22
N GLN A 193 -9.68 -22.46 32.37
CA GLN A 193 -9.37 -21.22 31.67
C GLN A 193 -9.48 -20.02 32.62
N SER A 194 -8.58 -19.07 32.47
CA SER A 194 -8.42 -17.92 33.35
C SER A 194 -8.41 -16.61 32.56
N TRP A 195 -8.53 -15.49 33.27
CA TRP A 195 -8.43 -14.16 32.67
C TRP A 195 -7.09 -13.90 31.96
N SER A 196 -6.02 -14.63 32.30
CA SER A 196 -4.75 -14.52 31.57
C SER A 196 -4.82 -15.09 30.17
N ASP A 197 -5.67 -16.08 29.92
CA ASP A 197 -5.80 -16.72 28.60
C ASP A 197 -6.57 -15.81 27.64
N LEU A 198 -7.58 -15.11 28.17
CA LEU A 198 -8.24 -14.02 27.45
C LEU A 198 -7.25 -12.88 27.12
N ALA A 199 -6.39 -12.57 28.09
CA ALA A 199 -5.34 -11.57 27.92
C ALA A 199 -4.26 -12.01 26.90
N PHE A 200 -4.06 -13.32 26.72
CA PHE A 200 -3.22 -13.88 25.65
C PHE A 200 -3.92 -13.76 24.28
N ALA A 201 -5.21 -14.07 24.19
CA ALA A 201 -5.93 -14.03 22.92
C ALA A 201 -6.14 -12.62 22.33
N LEU A 202 -6.28 -11.58 23.18
CA LEU A 202 -6.55 -10.21 22.72
C LEU A 202 -5.47 -9.63 21.78
N PRO A 203 -4.16 -9.69 22.09
CA PRO A 203 -3.13 -9.34 21.14
C PRO A 203 -3.24 -10.06 19.80
N LEU A 204 -3.42 -11.38 19.81
CA LEU A 204 -3.49 -12.19 18.59
C LEU A 204 -4.71 -11.83 17.74
N ALA A 205 -5.84 -11.50 18.39
CA ALA A 205 -7.05 -11.07 17.71
C ALA A 205 -6.90 -9.76 16.94
N MET A 206 -5.87 -8.94 17.22
CA MET A 206 -5.56 -7.77 16.39
C MET A 206 -5.21 -8.16 14.95
N LEU A 207 -4.66 -9.37 14.75
CA LEU A 207 -4.39 -9.90 13.42
C LEU A 207 -5.68 -10.02 12.58
N ALA A 208 -6.83 -10.30 13.20
CA ALA A 208 -8.12 -10.42 12.50
C ALA A 208 -8.60 -9.09 11.89
N TYR A 209 -7.98 -7.97 12.27
CA TYR A 209 -8.37 -6.63 11.85
C TYR A 209 -7.14 -5.86 11.33
N THR A 210 -6.48 -6.40 10.30
CA THR A 210 -5.43 -5.72 9.53
C THR A 210 -6.00 -5.07 8.26
N GLY A 211 -5.24 -4.19 7.59
CA GLY A 211 -5.56 -3.72 6.24
C GLY A 211 -5.88 -2.23 6.11
N LEU A 212 -6.00 -1.49 7.22
CA LEU A 212 -6.18 -0.02 7.17
C LEU A 212 -4.96 0.68 6.59
N GLU A 213 -3.79 0.15 6.86
CA GLU A 213 -2.51 0.57 6.34
C GLU A 213 -2.48 0.49 4.81
N THR A 214 -2.97 -0.61 4.21
CA THR A 214 -3.12 -0.75 2.75
C THR A 214 -4.01 0.36 2.18
N VAL A 215 -5.19 0.57 2.77
CA VAL A 215 -6.14 1.60 2.32
C VAL A 215 -5.53 3.01 2.44
N SER A 216 -4.80 3.26 3.52
CA SER A 216 -4.15 4.56 3.75
C SER A 216 -2.98 4.83 2.80
N ASN A 217 -2.27 3.80 2.37
CA ASN A 217 -1.22 3.92 1.35
C ASN A 217 -1.78 4.24 -0.05
N LEU A 218 -3.08 4.04 -0.26
CA LEU A 218 -3.78 4.41 -1.49
C LEU A 218 -4.43 5.80 -1.42
N ALA A 219 -4.14 6.58 -0.37
CA ALA A 219 -4.73 7.89 -0.22
C ALA A 219 -4.39 8.85 -1.37
N GLU A 220 -3.15 8.81 -1.88
CA GLU A 220 -2.76 9.62 -3.05
C GLU A 220 -3.46 9.22 -4.35
N GLU A 221 -3.87 7.95 -4.48
CA GLU A 221 -4.59 7.41 -5.64
C GLU A 221 -6.11 7.62 -5.57
N THR A 222 -6.61 8.08 -4.42
CA THR A 222 -8.04 8.28 -4.21
C THR A 222 -8.49 9.61 -4.79
N ARG A 223 -9.59 9.61 -5.56
CA ARG A 223 -10.11 10.85 -6.19
C ARG A 223 -10.51 11.91 -5.16
N GLU A 224 -11.26 11.50 -4.15
CA GLU A 224 -11.72 12.35 -3.04
C GLU A 224 -11.28 11.74 -1.69
N PRO A 225 -10.00 11.85 -1.30
CA PRO A 225 -9.48 11.21 -0.09
C PRO A 225 -10.28 11.59 1.15
N GLY A 226 -10.67 12.87 1.26
CA GLY A 226 -11.38 13.40 2.42
C GLY A 226 -12.76 12.82 2.72
N ARG A 227 -13.43 12.24 1.71
CA ARG A 227 -14.81 11.72 1.84
C ARG A 227 -14.89 10.23 1.54
N THR A 228 -14.15 9.78 0.55
CA THR A 228 -14.20 8.41 0.06
C THR A 228 -13.42 7.45 0.96
N LEU A 229 -12.22 7.83 1.44
CA LEU A 229 -11.46 6.98 2.37
C LEU A 229 -12.24 6.67 3.65
N PRO A 230 -12.75 7.66 4.42
CA PRO A 230 -13.42 7.35 5.69
C PRO A 230 -14.68 6.51 5.47
N ARG A 231 -15.46 6.80 4.42
CA ARG A 231 -16.67 6.02 4.12
C ARG A 231 -16.34 4.57 3.81
N SER A 232 -15.41 4.33 2.89
CA SER A 232 -14.99 2.98 2.49
C SER A 232 -14.36 2.22 3.65
N MET A 233 -13.53 2.87 4.48
CA MET A 233 -12.94 2.28 5.68
C MET A 233 -14.02 1.86 6.68
N PHE A 234 -14.91 2.77 7.09
CA PHE A 234 -15.89 2.43 8.14
C PHE A 234 -16.93 1.43 7.70
N SER A 235 -17.39 1.49 6.45
CA SER A 235 -18.32 0.48 5.93
C SER A 235 -17.64 -0.88 5.79
N GLY A 236 -16.36 -0.91 5.38
CA GLY A 236 -15.57 -2.15 5.28
C GLY A 236 -15.34 -2.77 6.65
N ILE A 237 -14.82 -1.99 7.61
CA ILE A 237 -14.58 -2.46 8.99
C ILE A 237 -15.88 -2.94 9.64
N GLY A 238 -16.95 -2.15 9.56
CA GLY A 238 -18.23 -2.52 10.18
C GLY A 238 -18.78 -3.83 9.63
N LEU A 239 -18.71 -4.04 8.31
CA LEU A 239 -19.13 -5.28 7.68
C LEU A 239 -18.26 -6.46 8.12
N VAL A 240 -16.93 -6.32 8.10
CA VAL A 240 -16.02 -7.40 8.49
C VAL A 240 -16.18 -7.76 9.97
N VAL A 241 -16.38 -6.78 10.87
CA VAL A 241 -16.63 -7.06 12.30
C VAL A 241 -17.90 -7.91 12.46
N VAL A 242 -18.99 -7.55 11.78
CA VAL A 242 -20.25 -8.31 11.84
C VAL A 242 -20.05 -9.73 11.30
N VAL A 243 -19.45 -9.88 10.12
CA VAL A 243 -19.22 -11.18 9.48
C VAL A 243 -18.28 -12.05 10.32
N THR A 244 -17.20 -11.47 10.85
CA THR A 244 -16.23 -12.18 11.70
C THR A 244 -16.89 -12.74 12.96
N VAL A 245 -17.70 -11.93 13.66
CA VAL A 245 -18.39 -12.38 14.88
C VAL A 245 -19.44 -13.44 14.54
N ALA A 246 -20.19 -13.28 13.44
CA ALA A 246 -21.15 -14.30 13.00
C ALA A 246 -20.46 -15.63 12.68
N ILE A 247 -19.36 -15.60 11.92
CA ILE A 247 -18.57 -16.79 11.59
C ILE A 247 -17.96 -17.42 12.85
N ALA A 248 -17.49 -16.62 13.81
CA ALA A 248 -16.99 -17.13 15.09
C ALA A 248 -18.07 -17.82 15.92
N LEU A 249 -19.31 -17.30 15.95
CA LEU A 249 -20.44 -17.94 16.62
C LEU A 249 -20.83 -19.27 15.95
N ILE A 250 -20.81 -19.29 14.62
CA ILE A 250 -21.03 -20.51 13.84
C ILE A 250 -19.93 -21.52 14.14
N GLY A 251 -18.67 -21.11 14.14
CA GLY A 251 -17.51 -21.94 14.45
C GLY A 251 -17.58 -22.55 15.85
N LEU A 252 -17.95 -21.76 16.86
CA LEU A 252 -18.15 -22.24 18.22
C LEU A 252 -19.29 -23.27 18.33
N SER A 253 -20.37 -23.09 17.56
CA SER A 253 -21.49 -24.05 17.54
C SER A 253 -21.12 -25.34 16.80
N ALA A 254 -20.36 -25.22 15.71
CA ALA A 254 -19.91 -26.32 14.88
C ALA A 254 -18.86 -27.19 15.57
N TYR A 255 -17.94 -26.55 16.29
CA TYR A 255 -16.82 -27.19 16.98
C TYR A 255 -16.78 -26.69 18.43
N PRO A 256 -17.71 -27.18 19.28
CA PRO A 256 -17.74 -26.81 20.69
C PRO A 256 -16.43 -27.16 21.38
N VAL A 257 -16.16 -26.48 22.49
CA VAL A 257 -14.96 -26.72 23.28
C VAL A 257 -15.12 -28.05 24.01
N GLU A 258 -14.14 -28.93 23.85
CA GLU A 258 -14.07 -30.22 24.52
C GLU A 258 -12.70 -30.35 25.18
N ALA A 259 -12.69 -30.56 26.50
CA ALA A 259 -11.47 -30.75 27.29
C ALA A 259 -10.40 -29.65 27.10
N GLY A 260 -10.84 -28.40 26.95
CA GLY A 260 -9.92 -27.26 26.75
C GLY A 260 -9.39 -27.08 25.34
N GLN A 261 -9.95 -27.79 24.35
CA GLN A 261 -9.55 -27.70 22.94
C GLN A 261 -10.79 -27.53 22.05
N THR A 262 -10.58 -27.00 20.84
CA THR A 262 -11.60 -26.97 19.79
C THR A 262 -10.95 -27.41 18.49
N ALA A 263 -11.63 -28.23 17.70
CA ALA A 263 -11.13 -28.64 16.38
C ALA A 263 -10.91 -27.44 15.45
N LEU A 264 -11.60 -26.31 15.67
CA LEU A 264 -11.37 -25.09 14.90
C LEU A 264 -10.00 -24.44 15.17
N GLY A 265 -9.45 -24.67 16.37
CA GLY A 265 -8.14 -24.17 16.80
C GLY A 265 -7.05 -25.23 16.83
N ASP A 266 -7.31 -26.42 16.27
CA ASP A 266 -6.33 -27.52 16.19
C ASP A 266 -6.36 -28.09 14.75
N GLU A 267 -7.27 -29.02 14.45
CA GLU A 267 -7.39 -29.65 13.11
C GLU A 267 -7.59 -28.64 11.95
N TRP A 268 -8.33 -27.56 12.20
CA TRP A 268 -8.69 -26.56 11.19
C TRP A 268 -7.99 -25.21 11.41
N LEU A 269 -6.89 -25.17 12.17
CA LEU A 269 -6.21 -23.92 12.55
C LEU A 269 -5.83 -23.07 11.32
N GLU A 270 -5.27 -23.68 10.28
CA GLU A 270 -4.80 -22.99 9.06
C GLU A 270 -5.89 -22.85 7.98
N ALA A 271 -7.04 -23.52 8.15
CA ALA A 271 -8.17 -23.44 7.23
C ALA A 271 -9.54 -23.42 7.95
N PRO A 272 -9.77 -22.50 8.90
CA PRO A 272 -10.92 -22.56 9.82
C PRO A 272 -12.26 -22.39 9.10
N LEU A 273 -12.30 -21.61 8.01
CA LEU A 273 -13.52 -21.43 7.21
C LEU A 273 -13.87 -22.70 6.42
N VAL A 274 -12.87 -23.47 5.98
CA VAL A 274 -13.09 -24.79 5.36
C VAL A 274 -13.62 -25.76 6.42
N GLY A 275 -13.10 -25.70 7.65
CA GLY A 275 -13.65 -26.44 8.79
C GLY A 275 -15.13 -26.14 9.00
N ILE A 276 -15.53 -24.87 9.02
CA ILE A 276 -16.96 -24.51 9.13
C ILE A 276 -17.77 -25.06 7.95
N ALA A 277 -17.22 -25.05 6.72
CA ALA A 277 -17.87 -25.68 5.58
C ALA A 277 -17.97 -27.22 5.75
N ALA A 278 -16.99 -27.86 6.38
CA ALA A 278 -16.98 -29.29 6.69
C ALA A 278 -18.02 -29.66 7.76
N ALA A 279 -18.32 -28.77 8.70
CA ALA A 279 -19.28 -29.04 9.76
C ALA A 279 -20.73 -29.24 9.27
N PHE A 280 -21.04 -28.91 8.02
CA PHE A 280 -22.34 -29.21 7.42
C PHE A 280 -22.52 -30.69 7.03
N ASP A 281 -21.47 -31.52 7.14
CA ASP A 281 -21.57 -32.96 6.92
C ASP A 281 -22.69 -33.57 7.79
N GLY A 282 -23.58 -34.33 7.15
CA GLY A 282 -24.76 -34.91 7.81
C GLY A 282 -25.96 -33.96 8.00
N SER A 283 -25.77 -32.65 7.86
CA SER A 283 -26.85 -31.64 7.92
C SER A 283 -27.35 -31.21 6.54
N LEU A 284 -26.47 -31.22 5.54
CA LEU A 284 -26.78 -30.94 4.13
C LEU A 284 -26.39 -32.14 3.25
N PRO A 285 -26.91 -32.25 2.01
CA PRO A 285 -26.46 -33.28 1.07
C PRO A 285 -24.96 -33.15 0.77
N ASP A 286 -24.25 -34.27 0.68
CA ASP A 286 -22.79 -34.32 0.47
C ASP A 286 -22.32 -33.44 -0.70
N VAL A 287 -23.05 -33.46 -1.82
CA VAL A 287 -22.75 -32.63 -3.01
C VAL A 287 -22.73 -31.14 -2.68
N VAL A 288 -23.63 -30.68 -1.80
CA VAL A 288 -23.68 -29.26 -1.37
C VAL A 288 -22.49 -28.95 -0.47
N VAL A 289 -22.14 -29.85 0.44
CA VAL A 289 -21.00 -29.68 1.34
C VAL A 289 -19.68 -29.64 0.56
N ASP A 290 -19.51 -30.54 -0.40
CA ASP A 290 -18.34 -30.56 -1.29
C ASP A 290 -18.22 -29.26 -2.09
N LEU A 291 -19.33 -28.76 -2.65
CA LEU A 291 -19.35 -27.48 -3.34
C LEU A 291 -19.02 -26.31 -2.41
N LEU A 292 -19.49 -26.32 -1.17
CA LEU A 292 -19.14 -25.30 -0.17
C LEU A 292 -17.66 -25.35 0.18
N ARG A 293 -17.09 -26.54 0.43
CA ARG A 293 -15.66 -26.72 0.71
C ARG A 293 -14.80 -26.22 -0.45
N ILE A 294 -15.16 -26.56 -1.70
CA ILE A 294 -14.48 -26.08 -2.89
C ILE A 294 -14.58 -24.56 -3.01
N ALA A 295 -15.79 -23.99 -2.85
CA ALA A 295 -16.00 -22.56 -2.98
C ALA A 295 -15.23 -21.76 -1.91
N VAL A 296 -15.28 -22.20 -0.65
CA VAL A 296 -14.55 -21.59 0.47
C VAL A 296 -13.04 -21.76 0.30
N GLY A 297 -12.57 -22.94 -0.10
CA GLY A 297 -11.15 -23.19 -0.33
C GLY A 297 -10.57 -22.36 -1.48
N ILE A 298 -11.27 -22.27 -2.62
CA ILE A 298 -10.85 -21.42 -3.75
C ILE A 298 -10.92 -19.95 -3.36
N SER A 299 -12.00 -19.50 -2.71
CA SER A 299 -12.14 -18.12 -2.26
C SER A 299 -11.03 -17.72 -1.30
N GLY A 300 -10.73 -18.58 -0.30
CA GLY A 300 -9.66 -18.39 0.66
C GLY A 300 -8.28 -18.32 0.01
N ALA A 301 -7.96 -19.27 -0.86
CA ALA A 301 -6.69 -19.25 -1.59
C ALA A 301 -6.53 -17.97 -2.45
N LEU A 302 -7.61 -17.51 -3.10
CA LEU A 302 -7.59 -16.29 -3.91
C LEU A 302 -7.46 -15.02 -3.07
N ILE A 303 -8.20 -14.89 -1.96
CA ILE A 303 -8.13 -13.69 -1.13
C ILE A 303 -6.78 -13.57 -0.40
N LEU A 304 -6.22 -14.69 0.06
CA LEU A 304 -4.86 -14.73 0.63
C LEU A 304 -3.80 -14.41 -0.43
N LEU A 305 -3.96 -14.90 -1.67
CA LEU A 305 -3.07 -14.51 -2.76
C LEU A 305 -3.14 -13.01 -3.07
N VAL A 306 -4.34 -12.42 -3.03
CA VAL A 306 -4.52 -10.96 -3.15
C VAL A 306 -3.81 -10.25 -2.01
N ALA A 307 -4.01 -10.66 -0.76
CA ALA A 307 -3.39 -10.07 0.43
C ALA A 307 -1.85 -10.13 0.40
N ALA A 308 -1.26 -11.26 -0.03
CA ALA A 308 0.18 -11.36 -0.23
C ALA A 308 0.67 -10.40 -1.33
N THR A 309 -0.10 -10.30 -2.42
CA THR A 309 0.25 -9.49 -3.58
C THR A 309 0.09 -7.98 -3.32
N THR A 310 -0.86 -7.56 -2.50
CA THR A 310 -1.07 -6.18 -2.06
C THR A 310 -0.06 -5.79 -0.98
N SER A 311 0.33 -6.71 -0.09
CA SER A 311 1.42 -6.51 0.88
C SER A 311 2.73 -6.10 0.20
N VAL A 312 3.10 -6.72 -0.94
CA VAL A 312 4.26 -6.27 -1.75
C VAL A 312 4.12 -4.81 -2.19
N SER A 313 2.90 -4.38 -2.54
CA SER A 313 2.63 -3.01 -2.95
C SER A 313 2.68 -2.04 -1.76
N GLY A 314 2.18 -2.45 -0.58
CA GLY A 314 2.27 -1.71 0.66
C GLY A 314 3.72 -1.48 1.10
N ILE A 315 4.52 -2.55 1.13
CA ILE A 315 5.95 -2.52 1.48
C ILE A 315 6.73 -1.56 0.60
N THR A 316 6.51 -1.66 -0.71
CA THR A 316 7.29 -0.88 -1.69
C THR A 316 6.93 0.60 -1.66
N ARG A 317 5.65 0.95 -1.45
CA ARG A 317 5.18 2.33 -1.23
C ARG A 317 5.71 2.92 0.06
N LEU A 318 5.66 2.15 1.15
CA LEU A 318 6.16 2.60 2.45
C LEU A 318 7.68 2.79 2.42
N ALA A 319 8.42 1.86 1.82
CA ALA A 319 9.86 1.97 1.62
C ALA A 319 10.22 3.20 0.78
N HIS A 320 9.45 3.47 -0.29
CA HIS A 320 9.61 4.67 -1.10
C HIS A 320 9.42 5.95 -0.28
N SER A 321 8.31 6.06 0.46
CA SER A 321 8.01 7.22 1.32
C SER A 321 9.09 7.48 2.38
N LEU A 322 9.58 6.43 3.04
CA LEU A 322 10.66 6.52 4.03
C LEU A 322 12.00 6.90 3.39
N ALA A 323 12.29 6.40 2.19
CA ALA A 323 13.53 6.70 1.47
C ALA A 323 13.56 8.15 0.94
N GLU A 324 12.42 8.70 0.49
CA GLU A 324 12.31 10.10 0.07
C GLU A 324 12.63 11.08 1.21
N HIS A 325 12.29 10.72 2.45
CA HIS A 325 12.60 11.50 3.66
C HIS A 325 13.93 11.09 4.32
N GLY A 326 14.81 10.39 3.59
CA GLY A 326 16.15 10.04 4.06
C GLY A 326 16.19 9.09 5.27
N ALA A 327 15.10 8.38 5.56
CA ALA A 327 15.03 7.39 6.63
C ALA A 327 15.50 5.99 6.17
N LEU A 328 15.45 5.72 4.86
CA LEU A 328 15.99 4.52 4.21
C LEU A 328 17.00 4.88 3.11
N PRO A 329 17.80 3.91 2.60
CA PRO A 329 18.72 4.15 1.49
C PRO A 329 18.01 4.73 0.26
N ARG A 330 18.64 5.71 -0.41
CA ARG A 330 18.06 6.44 -1.55
C ARG A 330 17.75 5.55 -2.75
N GLU A 331 18.39 4.39 -2.83
CA GLU A 331 18.12 3.36 -3.82
C GLU A 331 16.67 2.88 -3.76
N LEU A 332 16.07 2.80 -2.57
CA LEU A 332 14.66 2.41 -2.38
C LEU A 332 13.68 3.54 -2.77
N ALA A 333 14.15 4.79 -2.90
CA ALA A 333 13.36 5.88 -3.47
C ALA A 333 13.35 5.87 -5.02
N ARG A 334 14.10 4.97 -5.67
CA ARG A 334 14.16 4.92 -7.14
C ARG A 334 12.96 4.16 -7.68
N LEU A 335 12.11 4.86 -8.42
CA LEU A 335 11.03 4.25 -9.18
C LEU A 335 11.58 3.79 -10.55
N GLU A 336 11.39 2.51 -10.89
CA GLU A 336 11.70 2.05 -12.24
C GLU A 336 10.57 2.35 -13.24
N ARG A 337 10.95 2.66 -14.49
CA ARG A 337 10.03 2.97 -15.61
C ARG A 337 8.93 1.92 -15.80
N ARG A 338 9.26 0.64 -15.59
CA ARG A 338 8.35 -0.49 -15.84
C ARG A 338 7.46 -0.77 -14.63
N ALA A 339 7.98 -0.91 -13.41
CA ALA A 339 7.18 -1.38 -12.28
C ALA A 339 6.55 -0.27 -11.40
N LEU A 340 6.94 1.01 -11.54
CA LEU A 340 6.62 2.07 -10.55
C LEU A 340 7.00 1.66 -9.10
N VAL A 341 7.97 0.74 -8.99
CA VAL A 341 8.43 0.10 -7.76
C VAL A 341 9.94 -0.20 -7.93
N SER A 342 10.72 -0.11 -6.85
CA SER A 342 12.14 -0.54 -6.83
C SER A 342 12.23 -2.06 -6.85
N ARG A 343 13.04 -2.63 -7.76
CA ARG A 343 13.28 -4.09 -7.83
C ARG A 343 13.89 -4.61 -6.53
N GLU A 344 14.79 -3.83 -5.96
CA GLU A 344 15.48 -4.10 -4.70
C GLU A 344 14.47 -4.21 -3.56
N ALA A 345 13.48 -3.31 -3.51
CA ALA A 345 12.42 -3.36 -2.50
C ALA A 345 11.59 -4.65 -2.61
N ILE A 346 11.24 -5.10 -3.82
CA ILE A 346 10.51 -6.37 -4.02
C ILE A 346 11.34 -7.57 -3.56
N LEU A 347 12.61 -7.64 -3.97
CA LEU A 347 13.50 -8.76 -3.64
C LEU A 347 13.79 -8.84 -2.14
N ILE A 348 14.03 -7.68 -1.50
CA ILE A 348 14.23 -7.60 -0.04
C ILE A 348 12.96 -8.02 0.68
N ALA A 349 11.78 -7.54 0.25
CA ALA A 349 10.51 -7.91 0.85
C ALA A 349 10.25 -9.42 0.76
N ALA A 350 10.43 -10.00 -0.43
CA ALA A 350 10.25 -11.44 -0.66
C ALA A 350 11.24 -12.27 0.17
N GLY A 351 12.51 -11.89 0.19
CA GLY A 351 13.55 -12.58 0.96
C GLY A 351 13.30 -12.52 2.46
N LEU A 352 12.85 -11.36 2.99
CA LEU A 352 12.52 -11.21 4.41
C LEU A 352 11.27 -12.01 4.80
N ALA A 353 10.22 -12.03 3.97
CA ALA A 353 9.02 -12.82 4.28
C ALA A 353 9.28 -14.33 4.19
N ILE A 354 10.05 -14.80 3.21
CA ILE A 354 10.53 -16.19 3.18
C ILE A 354 11.38 -16.49 4.42
N GLY A 355 12.24 -15.55 4.81
CA GLY A 355 13.02 -15.65 6.05
C GLY A 355 12.15 -15.75 7.30
N LEU A 356 11.01 -15.06 7.35
CA LEU A 356 10.04 -15.17 8.45
C LEU A 356 9.37 -16.55 8.50
N ILE A 357 9.01 -17.14 7.36
CA ILE A 357 8.48 -18.51 7.30
C ILE A 357 9.54 -19.49 7.84
N VAL A 358 10.75 -19.46 7.29
CA VAL A 358 11.85 -20.33 7.73
C VAL A 358 12.21 -20.12 9.20
N LEU A 359 12.17 -18.87 9.69
CA LEU A 359 12.40 -18.58 11.10
C LEU A 359 11.32 -19.21 11.99
N THR A 360 10.06 -19.20 11.54
CA THR A 360 8.93 -19.80 12.26
C THR A 360 9.10 -21.31 12.37
N GLU A 361 9.49 -21.98 11.28
CA GLU A 361 9.84 -23.41 11.31
C GLU A 361 10.93 -23.74 12.33
N VAL A 362 12.01 -22.95 12.33
CA VAL A 362 13.20 -23.25 13.13
C VAL A 362 13.04 -22.87 14.61
N VAL A 363 12.34 -21.77 14.90
CA VAL A 363 12.27 -21.19 16.25
C VAL A 363 10.95 -21.51 16.97
N ALA A 364 9.87 -21.68 16.21
CA ALA A 364 8.53 -21.88 16.75
C ALA A 364 7.92 -23.23 16.34
N GLU A 365 8.72 -24.15 15.79
CA GLU A 365 8.26 -25.51 15.39
C GLU A 365 7.06 -25.45 14.42
N GLY A 366 7.04 -24.43 13.55
CA GLY A 366 5.97 -24.22 12.57
C GLY A 366 4.75 -23.46 13.11
N ASP A 367 4.68 -23.11 14.41
CA ASP A 367 3.50 -22.46 14.99
C ASP A 367 3.23 -21.05 14.41
N PRO A 368 2.14 -20.85 13.65
CA PRO A 368 1.81 -19.56 13.06
C PRO A 368 1.42 -18.50 14.10
N ALA A 369 1.08 -18.89 15.33
CA ALA A 369 0.82 -17.94 16.42
C ALA A 369 2.07 -17.11 16.77
N PHE A 370 3.28 -17.61 16.48
CA PHE A 370 4.51 -16.82 16.61
C PHE A 370 4.48 -15.57 15.72
N LEU A 371 4.15 -15.74 14.44
CA LEU A 371 4.02 -14.63 13.48
C LEU A 371 2.85 -13.70 13.85
N ALA A 372 1.72 -14.26 14.27
CA ALA A 372 0.59 -13.47 14.76
C ALA A 372 0.99 -12.59 15.96
N SER A 373 1.75 -13.13 16.91
CA SER A 373 2.24 -12.36 18.06
C SER A 373 3.22 -11.25 17.68
N LEU A 374 4.07 -11.51 16.67
CA LEU A 374 5.00 -10.53 16.14
C LEU A 374 4.26 -9.40 15.40
N TYR A 375 3.18 -9.73 14.70
CA TYR A 375 2.29 -8.74 14.07
C TYR A 375 1.63 -7.84 15.12
N SER A 376 1.10 -8.42 16.21
CA SER A 376 0.49 -7.65 17.30
C SER A 376 1.46 -6.61 17.88
N PHE A 377 2.75 -6.94 18.00
CA PHE A 377 3.77 -6.00 18.44
C PHE A 377 3.87 -4.76 17.54
N GLY A 378 3.90 -4.96 16.21
CA GLY A 378 4.07 -3.89 15.24
C GLY A 378 2.85 -2.98 15.12
N VAL A 379 1.69 -3.59 14.87
CA VAL A 379 0.44 -2.86 14.62
C VAL A 379 0.02 -2.01 15.82
N LEU A 380 0.21 -2.50 17.05
CA LEU A 380 -0.20 -1.76 18.25
C LEU A 380 0.68 -0.53 18.49
N ILE A 381 1.99 -0.61 18.22
CA ILE A 381 2.89 0.56 18.22
C ILE A 381 2.43 1.57 17.17
N ALA A 382 2.15 1.11 15.95
CA ALA A 382 1.74 1.97 14.86
C ALA A 382 0.43 2.70 15.17
N PHE A 383 -0.57 1.99 15.70
CA PHE A 383 -1.86 2.57 16.10
C PHE A 383 -1.72 3.54 17.28
N THR A 384 -0.99 3.19 18.34
CA THR A 384 -0.75 4.13 19.44
C THR A 384 -0.06 5.41 18.94
N ALA A 385 0.98 5.27 18.09
CA ALA A 385 1.69 6.40 17.51
C ALA A 385 0.78 7.26 16.63
N ALA A 386 -0.05 6.63 15.80
CA ALA A 386 -0.99 7.31 14.92
C ALA A 386 -2.01 8.15 15.71
N GLN A 387 -2.57 7.58 16.78
CA GLN A 387 -3.52 8.29 17.63
C GLN A 387 -2.88 9.45 18.38
N LEU A 388 -1.67 9.26 18.91
CA LEU A 388 -0.87 10.33 19.51
C LEU A 388 -0.57 11.45 18.50
N ALA A 389 -0.27 11.09 17.26
CA ALA A 389 0.01 12.06 16.20
C ALA A 389 -1.22 12.92 15.87
N VAL A 390 -2.42 12.33 15.79
CA VAL A 390 -3.66 13.08 15.54
C VAL A 390 -3.93 14.09 16.68
N ILE A 391 -3.77 13.67 17.93
CA ILE A 391 -3.89 14.58 19.09
C ILE A 391 -2.85 15.70 18.96
N ARG A 392 -1.59 15.36 18.68
CA ARG A 392 -0.49 16.32 18.58
C ARG A 392 -0.70 17.33 17.44
N LEU A 393 -1.20 16.89 16.28
CA LEU A 393 -1.53 17.75 15.15
C LEU A 393 -2.68 18.70 15.47
N ARG A 394 -3.71 18.27 16.21
CA ARG A 394 -4.76 19.19 16.68
C ARG A 394 -4.25 20.26 17.65
N MET A 395 -3.15 19.99 18.36
CA MET A 395 -2.51 20.97 19.24
C MET A 395 -1.56 21.92 18.49
N ARG A 396 -0.75 21.39 17.56
CA ARG A 396 0.30 22.15 16.86
C ARG A 396 -0.20 22.89 15.63
N GLU A 397 -1.10 22.28 14.88
CA GLU A 397 -1.62 22.80 13.61
C GLU A 397 -3.16 22.82 13.65
N PRO A 398 -3.78 23.67 14.52
CA PRO A 398 -5.23 23.71 14.67
C PRO A 398 -5.95 24.08 13.36
N ASP A 399 -5.30 24.89 12.51
CA ASP A 399 -5.86 25.37 11.24
C ASP A 399 -5.66 24.40 10.06
N LEU A 400 -4.96 23.27 10.26
CA LEU A 400 -4.80 22.25 9.23
C LEU A 400 -6.18 21.79 8.71
N GLU A 401 -6.34 21.75 7.39
CA GLU A 401 -7.56 21.28 6.76
C GLU A 401 -7.80 19.81 7.12
N ARG A 402 -9.01 19.52 7.61
CA ARG A 402 -9.41 18.17 8.05
C ARG A 402 -10.75 17.84 7.42
N PRO A 403 -10.75 17.30 6.19
CA PRO A 403 -11.98 16.95 5.48
C PRO A 403 -12.84 15.97 6.27
N PHE A 404 -12.19 15.06 6.99
CA PHE A 404 -12.81 14.20 7.98
C PHE A 404 -12.25 14.53 9.38
N ARG A 405 -13.16 14.66 10.35
CA ARG A 405 -12.81 14.84 11.77
C ARG A 405 -13.45 13.74 12.59
N ALA A 406 -12.63 13.00 13.33
CA ALA A 406 -13.08 12.01 14.29
C ALA A 406 -14.00 12.66 15.33
N ARG A 407 -15.13 12.02 15.59
CA ARG A 407 -16.14 12.42 16.57
C ARG A 407 -16.57 11.18 17.37
N PRO A 408 -16.99 11.35 18.63
CA PRO A 408 -17.12 12.60 19.39
C PRO A 408 -15.78 13.18 19.86
N ASN A 409 -15.79 14.45 20.30
CA ASN A 409 -14.62 15.16 20.80
C ASN A 409 -14.78 15.54 22.27
N VAL A 410 -13.71 15.46 23.05
CA VAL A 410 -13.64 15.98 24.43
C VAL A 410 -12.80 17.24 24.44
N ARG A 411 -13.26 18.28 25.15
CA ARG A 411 -12.47 19.50 25.35
C ARG A 411 -11.53 19.29 26.54
N PHE A 412 -10.24 19.35 26.30
CA PHE A 412 -9.23 19.32 27.36
C PHE A 412 -8.33 20.55 27.23
N ARG A 413 -8.27 21.39 28.27
CA ARG A 413 -7.47 22.64 28.30
C ARG A 413 -7.68 23.55 27.07
N GLY A 414 -8.92 23.69 26.61
CA GLY A 414 -9.25 24.52 25.44
C GLY A 414 -9.02 23.84 24.08
N ILE A 415 -8.46 22.63 24.04
CA ILE A 415 -8.17 21.88 22.82
C ILE A 415 -9.23 20.80 22.61
N SER A 416 -9.74 20.67 21.38
CA SER A 416 -10.67 19.60 21.02
C SER A 416 -9.91 18.31 20.68
N VAL A 417 -9.93 17.34 21.60
CA VAL A 417 -9.25 16.05 21.43
C VAL A 417 -10.27 15.00 20.99
N PRO A 418 -9.97 14.15 19.99
CA PRO A 418 -10.90 13.11 19.56
C PRO A 418 -11.03 12.04 20.65
N LEU A 419 -12.26 11.80 21.12
CA LEU A 419 -12.54 10.74 22.10
C LEU A 419 -12.02 9.37 21.64
N PRO A 420 -12.12 9.00 20.34
CA PRO A 420 -11.56 7.74 19.86
C PRO A 420 -10.05 7.59 20.09
N ALA A 421 -9.26 8.67 20.03
CA ALA A 421 -7.84 8.63 20.36
C ALA A 421 -7.61 8.53 21.87
N VAL A 422 -8.40 9.24 22.68
CA VAL A 422 -8.33 9.19 24.15
C VAL A 422 -8.62 7.78 24.67
N ILE A 423 -9.56 7.06 24.03
CA ILE A 423 -9.87 5.67 24.35
C ILE A 423 -8.82 4.74 23.73
N GLY A 424 -8.52 4.88 22.44
CA GLY A 424 -7.66 3.91 21.76
C GLY A 424 -6.22 3.88 22.27
N ILE A 425 -5.64 5.00 22.71
CA ILE A 425 -4.25 5.04 23.22
C ILE A 425 -4.05 4.09 24.41
N PRO A 426 -4.81 4.19 25.53
CA PRO A 426 -4.62 3.29 26.67
C PRO A 426 -4.94 1.83 26.32
N PHE A 427 -5.92 1.56 25.46
CA PHE A 427 -6.24 0.19 25.05
C PHE A 427 -5.15 -0.41 24.16
N THR A 428 -4.71 0.29 23.11
CA THR A 428 -3.65 -0.20 22.20
C THR A 428 -2.31 -0.36 22.93
N SER A 429 -1.92 0.61 23.76
CA SER A 429 -0.70 0.50 24.56
C SER A 429 -0.81 -0.57 25.65
N GLY A 430 -1.98 -0.75 26.28
CA GLY A 430 -2.23 -1.80 27.26
C GLY A 430 -2.14 -3.20 26.65
N ILE A 431 -2.77 -3.41 25.48
CA ILE A 431 -2.67 -4.67 24.72
C ILE A 431 -1.24 -4.89 24.23
N TRP A 432 -0.49 -3.83 23.89
CA TRP A 432 0.91 -3.96 23.50
C TRP A 432 1.80 -4.44 24.65
N VAL A 433 1.62 -3.84 25.84
CA VAL A 433 2.30 -4.31 27.07
C VAL A 433 1.94 -5.75 27.34
N LEU A 434 0.65 -6.10 27.21
CA LEU A 434 0.17 -7.45 27.38
C LEU A 434 0.85 -8.41 26.39
N ALA A 435 0.93 -8.06 25.10
CA ALA A 435 1.62 -8.84 24.09
C ALA A 435 3.09 -9.10 24.48
N MET A 436 3.82 -8.09 24.96
CA MET A 436 5.19 -8.24 25.46
C MET A 436 5.29 -9.15 26.69
N LEU A 437 4.28 -9.13 27.56
CA LEU A 437 4.23 -9.96 28.76
C LEU A 437 3.85 -11.40 28.46
N THR A 438 3.03 -11.67 27.45
CA THR A 438 2.46 -12.99 27.21
C THR A 438 3.10 -13.76 26.06
N HIS A 439 3.57 -13.09 25.00
CA HIS A 439 4.04 -13.76 23.79
C HIS A 439 5.55 -13.62 23.57
N SER A 440 6.21 -14.73 23.21
CA SER A 440 7.64 -14.76 22.94
C SER A 440 8.03 -13.94 21.70
N GLY A 441 7.25 -14.02 20.62
CA GLY A 441 7.49 -13.26 19.38
C GLY A 441 7.44 -11.75 19.63
N ALA A 442 6.38 -11.26 20.29
CA ALA A 442 6.28 -9.86 20.70
C ALA A 442 7.39 -9.43 21.70
N ARG A 443 7.77 -10.31 22.64
CA ARG A 443 8.75 -9.99 23.69
C ARG A 443 10.18 -9.89 23.16
N TYR A 444 10.57 -10.76 22.24
CA TYR A 444 11.95 -10.88 21.80
C TYR A 444 12.16 -10.47 20.34
N ALA A 445 11.37 -11.04 19.41
CA ALA A 445 11.54 -10.78 17.98
C ALA A 445 11.11 -9.34 17.61
N GLY A 446 10.05 -8.81 18.23
CA GLY A 446 9.60 -7.42 18.03
C GLY A 446 10.68 -6.38 18.37
N PRO A 447 11.21 -6.35 19.60
CA PRO A 447 12.30 -5.45 19.97
C PRO A 447 13.58 -5.67 19.17
N LEU A 448 13.90 -6.92 18.80
CA LEU A 448 15.04 -7.21 17.92
C LEU A 448 14.87 -6.57 16.54
N TRP A 449 13.68 -6.70 15.95
CA TRP A 449 13.34 -6.06 14.67
C TRP A 449 13.44 -4.54 14.76
N LEU A 450 12.88 -3.95 15.82
CA LEU A 450 12.94 -2.51 16.04
C LEU A 450 14.39 -2.03 16.23
N GLY A 451 15.19 -2.78 16.98
CA GLY A 451 16.62 -2.54 17.16
C GLY A 451 17.39 -2.58 15.85
N ALA A 452 17.13 -3.59 15.01
CA ALA A 452 17.72 -3.68 13.67
C ALA A 452 17.33 -2.46 12.80
N GLY A 453 16.07 -2.04 12.85
CA GLY A 453 15.61 -0.83 12.16
C GLY A 453 16.32 0.43 12.60
N LEU A 454 16.48 0.63 13.91
CA LEU A 454 17.22 1.78 14.45
C LEU A 454 18.69 1.78 14.00
N VAL A 455 19.32 0.60 13.91
CA VAL A 455 20.67 0.47 13.34
C VAL A 455 20.69 0.88 11.87
N VAL A 456 19.72 0.44 11.06
CA VAL A 456 19.58 0.86 9.66
C VAL A 456 19.39 2.38 9.55
N PHE A 457 18.50 2.96 10.34
CA PHE A 457 18.23 4.41 10.34
C PHE A 457 19.50 5.20 10.67
N VAL A 458 20.21 4.82 11.72
CA VAL A 458 21.47 5.48 12.12
C VAL A 458 22.53 5.33 11.04
N ALA A 459 22.67 4.14 10.44
CA ALA A 459 23.63 3.89 9.37
C ALA A 459 23.34 4.74 8.13
N VAL A 460 22.07 4.83 7.73
CA VAL A 460 21.62 5.65 6.59
C VAL A 460 21.86 7.13 6.87
N ARG A 461 21.48 7.63 8.05
CA ARG A 461 21.67 9.04 8.43
C ARG A 461 23.14 9.43 8.48
N ARG A 462 24.00 8.56 9.04
CA ARG A 462 25.46 8.77 9.03
C ARG A 462 26.04 8.76 7.62
N LYS A 463 25.61 7.83 6.76
CA LYS A 463 26.06 7.76 5.36
C LYS A 463 25.61 8.98 4.54
N GLN A 464 24.48 9.59 4.90
CA GLN A 464 23.98 10.81 4.26
C GLN A 464 24.54 12.10 4.89
N GLU A 465 25.41 12.00 5.90
CA GLU A 465 25.95 13.14 6.67
C GLU A 465 24.85 14.04 7.27
N ARG A 466 23.74 13.44 7.67
CA ARG A 466 22.57 14.12 8.25
C ARG A 466 22.41 13.86 9.74
N GLY A 467 21.86 14.83 10.45
CA GLY A 467 21.48 14.68 11.85
C GLY A 467 20.38 13.63 12.05
N LEU A 468 20.38 12.94 13.18
CA LEU A 468 19.38 11.91 13.51
C LEU A 468 17.97 12.48 13.69
N LEU A 469 17.87 13.73 14.14
CA LEU A 469 16.61 14.46 14.34
C LEU A 469 16.41 15.58 13.32
N GLU A 470 17.34 15.71 12.36
CA GLU A 470 17.24 16.71 11.29
C GLU A 470 16.04 16.36 10.40
N HIS A 471 15.13 17.30 10.20
CA HIS A 471 14.00 17.09 9.31
C HIS A 471 14.47 17.14 7.85
N VAL A 472 14.22 16.06 7.13
CA VAL A 472 14.51 15.98 5.70
C VAL A 472 13.22 16.26 4.94
N GLU A 473 13.15 17.42 4.30
CA GLU A 473 12.11 17.67 3.30
C GLU A 473 12.31 16.71 2.13
N ALA A 474 11.21 16.06 1.71
CA ALA A 474 11.19 15.32 0.45
C ALA A 474 11.55 16.29 -0.69
N VAL A 475 12.27 15.79 -1.69
CA VAL A 475 12.60 16.59 -2.87
C VAL A 475 11.34 16.76 -3.72
N THR A 476 10.48 17.71 -3.36
CA THR A 476 9.29 18.05 -4.14
C THR A 476 9.72 18.95 -5.30
N GLU A 477 9.90 18.39 -6.50
CA GLU A 477 10.38 19.14 -7.67
C GLU A 477 9.30 20.03 -8.31
N LEU A 478 8.87 21.12 -7.68
CA LEU A 478 8.22 22.38 -8.18
C LEU A 478 7.54 23.11 -7.01
N PRO A 479 7.48 24.45 -7.04
CA PRO A 479 6.75 25.24 -6.06
C PRO A 479 5.25 24.88 -6.04
N ALA A 480 4.65 24.83 -4.85
CA ALA A 480 3.20 24.76 -4.72
C ALA A 480 2.58 26.05 -5.29
N GLY A 481 1.68 25.93 -6.26
CA GLY A 481 0.93 27.04 -6.85
C GLY A 481 1.36 27.50 -8.25
N ALA A 482 2.31 26.84 -8.91
CA ALA A 482 2.64 27.15 -10.31
C ALA A 482 1.54 26.63 -11.25
N GLN A 483 0.67 27.51 -11.72
CA GLN A 483 -0.33 27.21 -12.76
C GLN A 483 0.35 27.38 -14.13
N PHE A 484 0.37 26.31 -14.92
CA PHE A 484 0.92 26.35 -16.29
C PHE A 484 -0.23 26.18 -17.28
N GLU A 485 -0.64 27.28 -17.93
CA GLU A 485 -1.70 27.26 -18.93
C GLU A 485 -1.13 26.98 -20.33
N ARG A 486 0.08 27.47 -20.63
CA ARG A 486 0.73 27.33 -21.95
C ARG A 486 2.10 26.68 -21.81
N ILE A 487 2.21 25.44 -22.29
CA ILE A 487 3.39 24.60 -22.14
C ILE A 487 4.10 24.44 -23.49
N LEU A 488 5.35 24.92 -23.61
CA LEU A 488 6.16 24.73 -24.82
C LEU A 488 7.09 23.53 -24.70
N VAL A 489 7.06 22.62 -25.68
CA VAL A 489 7.87 21.40 -25.71
C VAL A 489 8.71 21.37 -26.99
N PRO A 490 9.99 21.79 -26.95
CA PRO A 490 10.87 21.61 -28.10
C PRO A 490 11.37 20.16 -28.17
N ILE A 491 10.91 19.43 -29.18
CA ILE A 491 11.25 18.02 -29.35
C ILE A 491 12.43 17.85 -30.30
N LYS A 492 13.18 16.77 -30.07
CA LYS A 492 14.17 16.23 -31.00
C LYS A 492 13.73 14.81 -31.32
N LEU A 493 13.90 14.40 -32.57
CA LEU A 493 13.68 13.02 -33.03
C LEU A 493 14.32 11.97 -32.09
N GLY A 494 13.52 11.02 -31.60
CA GLY A 494 13.91 9.89 -30.74
C GLY A 494 13.24 9.88 -29.35
N ASP A 495 13.45 8.81 -28.58
CA ASP A 495 12.75 8.45 -27.32
C ASP A 495 12.73 9.53 -26.21
N ILE A 496 13.65 10.49 -26.26
CA ILE A 496 13.68 11.63 -25.34
C ILE A 496 12.49 12.58 -25.63
N GLY A 497 12.09 12.70 -26.89
CA GLY A 497 10.92 13.47 -27.34
C GLY A 497 9.64 13.03 -26.66
N ASP A 498 9.38 11.72 -26.69
CA ASP A 498 8.15 11.11 -26.19
C ASP A 498 8.00 11.35 -24.69
N GLU A 499 9.11 11.24 -23.95
CA GLU A 499 9.10 11.45 -22.52
C GLU A 499 8.86 12.92 -22.16
N MET A 500 9.37 13.87 -22.95
CA MET A 500 9.04 15.29 -22.78
C MET A 500 7.55 15.57 -23.03
N ILE A 501 6.98 14.99 -24.09
CA ILE A 501 5.55 15.15 -24.43
C ILE A 501 4.68 14.52 -23.34
N ALA A 502 4.97 13.29 -22.92
CA ALA A 502 4.23 12.61 -21.85
C ALA A 502 4.26 13.40 -20.54
N THR A 503 5.40 14.01 -20.25
CA THR A 503 5.56 14.86 -19.08
C THR A 503 4.73 16.15 -19.21
N ALA A 504 4.76 16.80 -20.37
CA ALA A 504 3.92 17.98 -20.65
C ALA A 504 2.41 17.68 -20.59
N ILE A 505 1.98 16.52 -21.07
CA ILE A 505 0.59 16.03 -20.94
C ILE A 505 0.18 15.86 -19.48
N ALA A 506 1.07 15.33 -18.64
CA ALA A 506 0.80 15.19 -17.22
C ALA A 506 0.56 16.54 -16.53
N LEU A 507 1.37 17.56 -16.86
CA LEU A 507 1.11 18.92 -16.37
C LEU A 507 -0.21 19.49 -16.86
N ALA A 508 -0.45 19.37 -18.18
CA ALA A 508 -1.60 19.96 -18.82
C ALA A 508 -2.90 19.40 -18.24
N LYS A 509 -2.95 18.10 -17.95
CA LYS A 509 -4.10 17.45 -17.29
C LYS A 509 -4.38 17.96 -15.89
N GLU A 510 -3.32 18.21 -15.12
CA GLU A 510 -3.45 18.65 -13.73
C GLU A 510 -3.97 20.09 -13.63
N HIS A 511 -3.57 20.96 -14.57
CA HIS A 511 -3.84 22.40 -14.51
C HIS A 511 -4.81 22.91 -15.58
N GLY A 512 -5.28 22.06 -16.50
CA GLY A 512 -6.17 22.44 -17.61
C GLY A 512 -5.50 23.22 -18.74
N GLY A 513 -4.19 23.04 -18.95
CA GLY A 513 -3.39 23.79 -19.92
C GLY A 513 -3.35 23.21 -21.34
N SER A 514 -2.83 23.98 -22.30
CA SER A 514 -2.54 23.57 -23.68
C SER A 514 -1.05 23.32 -23.91
N ILE A 515 -0.74 22.49 -24.90
CA ILE A 515 0.64 22.12 -25.25
C ILE A 515 0.98 22.59 -26.65
N GLU A 516 2.13 23.25 -26.79
CA GLU A 516 2.73 23.61 -28.07
C GLU A 516 4.03 22.85 -28.26
N VAL A 517 4.08 22.00 -29.27
CA VAL A 517 5.23 21.16 -29.61
C VAL A 517 5.94 21.76 -30.80
N ILE A 518 7.24 22.05 -30.66
CA ILE A 518 8.05 22.58 -31.77
C ILE A 518 9.22 21.67 -32.10
N THR A 519 9.52 21.50 -33.38
CA THR A 519 10.79 20.93 -33.84
C THR A 519 11.66 22.03 -34.43
N VAL A 520 12.84 22.26 -33.85
CA VAL A 520 13.79 23.25 -34.37
C VAL A 520 14.78 22.60 -35.35
N VAL A 521 14.62 22.91 -36.64
CA VAL A 521 15.53 22.46 -37.70
C VAL A 521 16.67 23.46 -37.85
N ARG A 522 17.91 23.00 -37.58
CA ARG A 522 19.10 23.84 -37.74
C ARG A 522 19.46 23.97 -39.22
N VAL A 523 19.32 25.17 -39.79
CA VAL A 523 19.66 25.45 -41.19
C VAL A 523 21.10 25.99 -41.30
N PRO A 524 22.02 25.29 -41.98
CA PRO A 524 23.38 25.78 -42.22
C PRO A 524 23.39 27.08 -43.04
N ARG A 525 24.39 27.95 -42.82
CA ARG A 525 24.50 29.27 -43.49
C ARG A 525 24.54 29.22 -45.03
N ARG A 526 24.91 28.08 -45.60
CA ARG A 526 24.95 27.84 -47.06
C ARG A 526 23.56 27.66 -47.69
N PHE A 527 22.52 27.50 -46.89
CA PHE A 527 21.14 27.36 -47.33
C PHE A 527 20.31 28.57 -46.90
N GLU A 528 19.28 28.89 -47.68
CA GLU A 528 18.31 29.93 -47.33
C GLU A 528 17.48 29.48 -46.12
N LEU A 529 17.30 30.39 -45.15
CA LEU A 529 16.60 30.07 -43.90
C LEU A 529 15.12 29.72 -44.13
N ALA A 530 14.48 30.39 -45.09
CA ALA A 530 13.09 30.16 -45.48
C ALA A 530 12.95 29.17 -46.65
N GLY A 531 14.05 28.59 -47.13
CA GLY A 531 14.04 27.63 -48.24
C GLY A 531 13.35 26.31 -47.88
N PRO A 532 12.99 25.49 -48.89
CA PRO A 532 12.39 24.19 -48.67
C PRO A 532 13.36 23.26 -47.94
N LEU A 533 12.84 22.50 -46.97
CA LEU A 533 13.62 21.46 -46.29
C LEU A 533 13.89 20.30 -47.26
N PRO A 534 15.05 19.64 -47.16
CA PRO A 534 15.27 18.36 -47.82
C PRO A 534 14.12 17.38 -47.50
N SER A 535 13.66 16.63 -48.49
CA SER A 535 12.47 15.77 -48.38
C SER A 535 12.57 14.74 -47.24
N ASP A 536 13.77 14.23 -47.00
CA ASP A 536 14.08 13.30 -45.91
C ASP A 536 14.00 13.95 -44.52
N VAL A 537 14.31 15.25 -44.42
CA VAL A 537 14.22 16.01 -43.17
C VAL A 537 12.77 16.41 -42.93
N ALA A 538 12.07 16.89 -43.94
CA ALA A 538 10.65 17.26 -43.86
C ALA A 538 9.80 16.07 -43.38
N ALA A 539 9.94 14.91 -44.03
CA ALA A 539 9.18 13.71 -43.66
C ALA A 539 9.42 13.27 -42.20
N ARG A 540 10.65 13.41 -41.69
CA ARG A 540 10.95 13.09 -40.29
C ARG A 540 10.35 14.10 -39.31
N VAL A 541 10.39 15.39 -39.64
CA VAL A 541 9.78 16.44 -38.80
C VAL A 541 8.27 16.23 -38.74
N ASP A 542 7.63 16.00 -39.88
CA ASP A 542 6.18 15.79 -39.97
C ASP A 542 5.76 14.55 -39.17
N ALA A 543 6.51 13.44 -39.27
CA ALA A 543 6.25 12.23 -38.50
C ALA A 543 6.33 12.47 -36.98
N ALA A 544 7.37 13.17 -36.51
CA ALA A 544 7.55 13.45 -35.08
C ALA A 544 6.48 14.41 -34.52
N LEU A 545 6.03 15.38 -35.32
CA LEU A 545 4.96 16.29 -34.93
C LEU A 545 3.59 15.55 -34.91
N GLU A 546 3.32 14.68 -35.87
CA GLU A 546 2.06 13.93 -35.90
C GLU A 546 1.97 12.91 -34.76
N GLU A 547 3.07 12.25 -34.41
CA GLU A 547 3.17 11.39 -33.24
C GLU A 547 2.84 12.14 -31.94
N ALA A 548 3.39 13.35 -31.77
CA ALA A 548 3.10 14.19 -30.63
C ALA A 548 1.61 14.59 -30.54
N ARG A 549 0.98 14.85 -31.69
CA ARG A 549 -0.44 15.19 -31.80
C ARG A 549 -1.32 14.01 -31.37
N LEU A 550 -1.04 12.81 -31.88
CA LEU A 550 -1.76 11.58 -31.54
C LEU A 550 -1.64 11.25 -30.04
N LEU A 551 -0.45 11.43 -29.46
CA LEU A 551 -0.21 11.17 -28.04
C LEU A 551 -1.02 12.11 -27.14
N GLY A 552 -1.22 13.37 -27.58
CA GLY A 552 -2.12 14.32 -26.94
C GLY A 552 -3.59 13.91 -27.00
N GLU A 553 -4.06 13.49 -28.18
CA GLU A 553 -5.45 13.07 -28.42
C GLU A 553 -5.84 11.84 -27.58
N GLU A 554 -4.95 10.83 -27.50
CA GLU A 554 -5.16 9.64 -26.67
C GLU A 554 -5.39 10.00 -25.18
N HIS A 555 -4.79 11.12 -24.75
CA HIS A 555 -4.85 11.59 -23.38
C HIS A 555 -5.85 12.73 -23.17
N GLY A 556 -6.60 13.14 -24.20
CA GLY A 556 -7.61 14.21 -24.11
C GLY A 556 -7.02 15.61 -23.88
N VAL A 557 -5.79 15.86 -24.34
CA VAL A 557 -5.10 17.15 -24.22
C VAL A 557 -4.88 17.77 -25.60
N THR A 558 -5.19 19.06 -25.75
CA THR A 558 -4.98 19.80 -27.00
C THR A 558 -3.48 20.04 -27.24
N VAL A 559 -2.97 19.50 -28.35
CA VAL A 559 -1.56 19.66 -28.78
C VAL A 559 -1.52 20.40 -30.12
N GLN A 560 -0.82 21.53 -30.17
CA GLN A 560 -0.48 22.24 -31.40
C GLN A 560 0.97 21.97 -31.78
N THR A 561 1.25 21.84 -33.07
CA THR A 561 2.57 21.43 -33.57
C THR A 561 3.11 22.41 -34.59
N ASP A 562 4.42 22.69 -34.55
CA ASP A 562 5.08 23.58 -35.52
C ASP A 562 6.55 23.21 -35.80
N ALA A 563 7.02 23.53 -37.00
CA ALA A 563 8.38 23.30 -37.47
C ALA A 563 9.13 24.62 -37.62
N VAL A 564 10.08 24.89 -36.71
CA VAL A 564 10.80 26.16 -36.63
C VAL A 564 12.18 26.02 -37.26
N ARG A 565 12.48 26.86 -38.24
CA ARG A 565 13.78 26.88 -38.93
C ARG A 565 14.67 27.94 -38.32
N ALA A 566 15.85 27.56 -37.83
CA ALA A 566 16.74 28.48 -37.15
C ALA A 566 18.23 28.19 -37.36
N ARG A 567 19.07 29.20 -37.12
CA ARG A 567 20.54 29.03 -37.11
C ARG A 567 21.07 28.55 -35.74
N SER A 568 20.32 28.82 -34.67
CA SER A 568 20.64 28.43 -33.30
C SER A 568 19.41 27.85 -32.63
N ILE A 569 19.56 26.64 -32.07
CA ILE A 569 18.44 25.91 -31.46
C ILE A 569 17.99 26.61 -30.17
N GLY A 570 18.93 26.92 -29.26
CA GLY A 570 18.60 27.56 -27.98
C GLY A 570 17.94 28.93 -28.16
N HIS A 571 18.42 29.73 -29.12
CA HIS A 571 17.83 31.04 -29.40
C HIS A 571 16.42 30.93 -30.01
N ALA A 572 16.19 29.93 -30.86
CA ALA A 572 14.87 29.68 -31.42
C ALA A 572 13.87 29.30 -30.33
N ILE A 573 14.25 28.38 -29.43
CA ILE A 573 13.39 27.96 -28.32
C ILE A 573 12.98 29.15 -27.45
N VAL A 574 13.93 30.02 -27.08
CA VAL A 574 13.64 31.21 -26.27
C VAL A 574 12.74 32.21 -27.01
N ALA A 575 12.99 32.41 -28.31
CA ALA A 575 12.17 33.31 -29.13
C ALA A 575 10.74 32.79 -29.31
N GLU A 576 10.56 31.49 -29.57
CA GLU A 576 9.25 30.85 -29.70
C GLU A 576 8.49 30.85 -28.38
N ALA A 577 9.16 30.57 -27.27
CA ALA A 577 8.55 30.67 -25.94
C ALA A 577 7.99 32.09 -25.71
N ALA A 578 8.70 33.13 -26.12
CA ALA A 578 8.27 34.52 -25.94
C ALA A 578 7.14 34.89 -26.90
N ALA A 579 7.23 34.46 -28.17
CA ALA A 579 6.22 34.74 -29.18
C ALA A 579 4.86 34.08 -28.86
N ARG A 580 4.90 32.87 -28.28
CA ARG A 580 3.71 32.09 -27.90
C ARG A 580 3.21 32.41 -26.48
N GLY A 581 4.02 33.13 -25.69
CA GLY A 581 3.72 33.46 -24.30
C GLY A 581 3.64 32.20 -23.42
N ALA A 582 4.61 31.30 -23.56
CA ALA A 582 4.66 30.06 -22.79
C ALA A 582 4.98 30.34 -21.31
N ASP A 583 4.21 29.75 -20.39
CA ASP A 583 4.46 29.84 -18.94
C ASP A 583 5.61 28.94 -18.51
N VAL A 584 5.83 27.86 -19.28
CA VAL A 584 6.87 26.88 -19.01
C VAL A 584 7.43 26.24 -20.29
N VAL A 585 8.76 26.05 -20.32
CA VAL A 585 9.44 25.28 -21.37
C VAL A 585 9.85 23.91 -20.85
N VAL A 586 9.49 22.85 -21.56
CA VAL A 586 9.73 21.44 -21.22
C VAL A 586 10.95 20.91 -21.96
N LEU A 587 12.13 20.84 -21.31
CA LEU A 587 13.36 20.34 -21.96
C LEU A 587 13.79 18.98 -21.44
N GLY A 588 14.40 18.18 -22.32
CA GLY A 588 15.09 16.94 -21.98
C GLY A 588 16.61 17.16 -21.92
N SER A 589 17.27 16.55 -20.96
CA SER A 589 18.73 16.53 -20.84
C SER A 589 19.27 15.11 -20.96
N SER A 590 20.14 14.87 -21.94
CA SER A 590 20.79 13.58 -22.14
C SER A 590 21.98 13.37 -21.18
N SER A 591 22.17 12.11 -20.75
CA SER A 591 23.20 11.68 -19.79
C SER A 591 24.65 11.89 -20.28
N ARG A 592 24.86 11.93 -21.61
CA ARG A 592 26.18 12.04 -22.26
C ARG A 592 26.99 13.28 -21.82
N TRP A 593 26.32 14.37 -21.47
CA TRP A 593 27.00 15.62 -21.10
C TRP A 593 27.58 15.60 -19.67
N ARG A 594 27.03 14.77 -18.76
CA ARG A 594 27.53 14.65 -17.38
C ARG A 594 28.96 14.11 -17.28
N ARG A 595 29.46 13.40 -18.31
CA ARG A 595 30.84 12.89 -18.38
C ARG A 595 31.89 13.98 -18.71
N GLN A 596 31.49 15.15 -19.22
CA GLN A 596 32.41 16.17 -19.74
C GLN A 596 32.51 17.44 -18.88
N SER A 597 32.37 17.36 -17.55
CA SER A 597 32.44 18.51 -16.62
C SER A 597 31.36 19.61 -16.81
N ARG A 598 30.31 19.36 -17.60
CA ARG A 598 29.12 20.22 -17.74
C ARG A 598 27.85 19.46 -17.37
N PHE A 599 26.99 20.05 -16.54
CA PHE A 599 25.78 19.37 -16.03
C PHE A 599 24.66 19.27 -17.08
N PHE A 600 24.59 20.22 -18.03
CA PHE A 600 23.57 20.32 -19.08
C PHE A 600 24.20 20.49 -20.47
N SER A 601 23.42 20.18 -21.53
CA SER A 601 23.82 20.46 -22.91
C SER A 601 23.88 21.98 -23.18
N PRO A 602 24.67 22.45 -24.17
CA PRO A 602 24.74 23.87 -24.50
C PRO A 602 23.39 24.52 -24.84
N THR A 603 22.46 23.74 -25.43
CA THR A 603 21.10 24.22 -25.69
C THR A 603 20.32 24.42 -24.40
N VAL A 604 20.36 23.45 -23.49
CA VAL A 604 19.63 23.50 -22.21
C VAL A 604 20.19 24.61 -21.33
N ASP A 605 21.53 24.73 -21.21
CA ASP A 605 22.18 25.81 -20.46
C ASP A 605 21.84 27.20 -21.04
N PHE A 606 21.74 27.32 -22.37
CA PHE A 606 21.34 28.57 -23.00
C PHE A 606 19.87 28.93 -22.66
N VAL A 607 18.94 27.98 -22.75
CA VAL A 607 17.52 28.25 -22.45
C VAL A 607 17.34 28.58 -20.96
N LEU A 608 18.00 27.84 -20.06
CA LEU A 608 17.96 28.12 -18.61
C LEU A 608 18.40 29.54 -18.24
N ARG A 609 19.33 30.12 -18.99
CA ARG A 609 19.85 31.47 -18.74
C ARG A 609 19.04 32.59 -19.36
N ASN A 610 18.27 32.30 -20.41
CA ASN A 610 17.68 33.33 -21.28
C ASN A 610 16.16 33.21 -21.46
N ALA A 611 15.52 32.14 -21.02
CA ALA A 611 14.06 32.05 -21.03
C ALA A 611 13.45 33.08 -20.06
N HIS A 612 12.33 33.67 -20.46
CA HIS A 612 11.57 34.64 -19.67
C HIS A 612 10.49 33.95 -18.80
N CYS A 613 10.38 32.63 -18.88
CA CYS A 613 9.41 31.79 -18.20
C CYS A 613 10.09 30.60 -17.50
N GLU A 614 9.34 29.80 -16.75
CA GLU A 614 9.92 28.68 -16.03
C GLU A 614 10.47 27.60 -16.97
N VAL A 615 11.60 26.98 -16.62
CA VAL A 615 12.20 25.93 -17.45
C VAL A 615 12.16 24.60 -16.70
N LEU A 616 11.61 23.57 -17.35
CA LEU A 616 11.78 22.19 -16.96
C LEU A 616 13.07 21.62 -17.52
N VAL A 617 13.73 20.79 -16.75
CA VAL A 617 14.72 19.88 -17.33
C VAL A 617 14.48 18.44 -16.90
N VAL A 618 13.77 17.66 -17.72
CA VAL A 618 13.66 16.21 -17.55
C VAL A 618 15.05 15.60 -17.77
N ALA A 619 15.65 15.08 -16.70
CA ALA A 619 16.97 14.48 -16.76
C ALA A 619 16.88 12.95 -16.71
N PHE A 620 17.56 12.28 -17.63
CA PHE A 620 17.56 10.82 -17.71
C PHE A 620 18.79 10.22 -17.00
N PRO A 621 18.64 9.11 -16.25
CA PRO A 621 19.78 8.36 -15.73
C PRO A 621 20.75 7.93 -16.84
N GLY A 622 22.02 7.71 -16.49
CA GLY A 622 22.98 7.12 -17.43
C GLY A 622 22.53 5.73 -17.90
N GLY A 623 22.71 5.41 -19.18
CA GLY A 623 22.42 4.09 -19.77
C GLY A 623 20.99 3.83 -20.25
N VAL A 624 20.06 4.80 -20.16
CA VAL A 624 18.64 4.59 -20.55
C VAL A 624 18.41 4.63 -22.06
N PHE A 625 19.30 5.28 -22.82
CA PHE A 625 19.23 5.42 -24.28
C PHE A 625 20.59 5.17 -24.95
N GLU A 626 21.50 4.46 -24.27
CA GLU A 626 22.73 3.96 -24.89
C GLU A 626 22.43 2.57 -25.47
N GLU A 627 21.92 2.54 -26.70
CA GLU A 627 22.09 1.42 -27.64
C GLU A 627 23.21 1.73 -28.62
#